data_AF-A0A9P4NZQ6-F1
#
_entry.id   AF-A0A9P4NZQ6-F1
#
_cell.length_a   1.000
_cell.length_b   1.000
_cell.length_c   1.000
_cell.angle_alpha   90.00
_cell.angle_beta   90.00
_cell.angle_gamma   90.00
#
_symmetry.space_group_name_H-M   'P 1'
#
loop_
_entity.id
_entity.type
_entity.pdbx_description
1 polymer ?
#
loop_
_entity_poly.entity_id
_entity_poly.type
_entity_poly.pdbx_seq_one_letter_code
_entity_poly.pdbx_strand_id
1 'polypeptide(L)'
;MEAPTNPLIDFLVGVVWLLLQTDPSIIPEYSIVFNSSEVLDQFFVTITDMEVTPGLYDVLCATTAPTLDFFKDLPSPRSYHWGVYIIVMEKLYCGSATSARGIKKRFTQYESSMALPSNVQKSLDEGYSTTHKGVLLRIPLPDPVNTPEYRMLILALEALFSFVFWTMVDKPSNYGLLHMRGWGHMDYEGLCTHTCPYEGHGLVGLPLTTEQRVVKAVRQKEHVKEYDRFRHHQLWVNDREKYNETRRKAYWKIVSTTEGRSRLNQARMTYYYKAKADDVEEKSGLRG
;
A
#
# COMPACT_ATOMS: atom_id res chain seq x y z
N MET A 1 -6.20 33.39 9.96
CA MET A 1 -5.07 32.65 10.55
C MET A 1 -4.95 31.38 9.74
N GLU A 2 -3.88 31.24 8.95
CA GLU A 2 -3.59 30.01 8.23
C GLU A 2 -3.32 28.90 9.25
N ALA A 3 -3.84 27.70 9.00
CA ALA A 3 -3.52 26.55 9.84
C ALA A 3 -2.00 26.30 9.77
N PRO A 4 -1.33 25.94 10.88
CA PRO A 4 0.08 25.61 10.85
C PRO A 4 0.32 24.49 9.83
N THR A 5 1.19 24.74 8.86
CA THR A 5 1.56 23.74 7.85
C THR A 5 2.36 22.62 8.52
N ASN A 6 2.17 21.40 8.05
CA ASN A 6 2.91 20.26 8.54
C ASN A 6 4.26 20.21 7.79
N PRO A 7 5.39 20.45 8.46
CA PRO A 7 6.68 20.62 7.78
C PRO A 7 7.12 19.39 7.00
N LEU A 8 6.67 18.20 7.40
CA LEU A 8 6.88 16.98 6.64
C LEU A 8 6.12 16.97 5.32
N ILE A 9 4.88 17.46 5.31
CA ILE A 9 4.09 17.56 4.07
C ILE A 9 4.74 18.56 3.12
N ASP A 10 5.12 19.73 3.63
CA ASP A 10 5.81 20.76 2.86
C ASP A 10 7.09 20.19 2.22
N PHE A 11 7.86 19.41 2.99
CA PHE A 11 9.04 18.70 2.48
C PHE A 11 8.68 17.69 1.38
N LEU A 12 7.69 16.82 1.61
CA LEU A 12 7.28 15.81 0.65
C LEU A 12 6.77 16.44 -0.65
N VAL A 13 5.95 17.48 -0.57
CA VAL A 13 5.46 18.25 -1.73
C VAL A 13 6.64 18.84 -2.49
N GLY A 14 7.55 19.54 -1.81
CA GLY A 14 8.70 20.18 -2.44
C GLY A 14 9.62 19.20 -3.16
N VAL A 15 9.97 18.09 -2.53
CA VAL A 15 10.89 17.09 -3.11
C VAL A 15 10.22 16.27 -4.21
N VAL A 16 8.94 15.88 -4.04
CA VAL A 16 8.20 15.21 -5.13
C VAL A 16 8.06 16.16 -6.32
N TRP A 17 7.71 17.43 -6.09
CA TRP A 17 7.61 18.41 -7.15
C TRP A 17 8.94 18.56 -7.89
N LEU A 18 10.04 18.74 -7.16
CA LEU A 18 11.38 18.81 -7.75
C LEU A 18 11.72 17.57 -8.58
N LEU A 19 11.44 16.37 -8.07
CA LEU A 19 11.64 15.11 -8.78
C LEU A 19 10.91 15.11 -10.12
N LEU A 20 9.62 15.46 -10.12
CA LEU A 20 8.77 15.47 -11.31
C LEU A 20 9.21 16.51 -12.36
N GLN A 21 9.88 17.58 -11.95
CA GLN A 21 10.38 18.62 -12.87
C GLN A 21 11.80 18.35 -13.39
N THR A 22 12.60 17.56 -12.67
CA THR A 22 14.05 17.45 -12.93
C THR A 22 14.38 16.41 -14.00
N ASP A 23 13.59 15.33 -14.10
CA ASP A 23 13.88 14.24 -15.04
C ASP A 23 12.91 14.20 -16.22
N PRO A 24 13.36 14.54 -17.45
CA PRO A 24 12.50 14.53 -18.63
C PRO A 24 12.05 13.12 -19.06
N SER A 25 12.62 12.06 -18.47
CA SER A 25 12.26 10.67 -18.74
C SER A 25 11.02 10.23 -17.95
N ILE A 26 10.59 11.00 -16.95
CA ILE A 26 9.35 10.76 -16.22
C ILE A 26 8.17 10.82 -17.20
N ILE A 27 7.22 9.91 -17.05
CA ILE A 27 6.10 9.82 -17.99
C ILE A 27 5.28 11.13 -17.98
N PRO A 28 4.88 11.66 -19.17
CA PRO A 28 4.25 12.99 -19.28
C PRO A 28 2.97 13.14 -18.46
N GLU A 29 2.28 12.06 -18.14
CA GLU A 29 1.01 12.09 -17.42
C GLU A 29 1.14 12.63 -15.99
N TYR A 30 2.33 12.62 -15.39
CA TYR A 30 2.56 13.31 -14.12
C TYR A 30 2.31 14.82 -14.26
N SER A 31 2.64 15.43 -15.39
CA SER A 31 2.34 16.85 -15.66
C SER A 31 0.85 17.12 -15.88
N ILE A 32 0.08 16.10 -16.28
CA ILE A 32 -1.38 16.20 -16.43
C ILE A 32 -2.05 16.19 -15.06
N VAL A 33 -1.59 15.30 -14.16
CA VAL A 33 -2.19 15.13 -12.83
C VAL A 33 -1.68 16.16 -11.83
N PHE A 34 -0.37 16.39 -11.81
CA PHE A 34 0.30 17.36 -10.96
C PHE A 34 0.86 18.47 -11.85
N ASN A 35 -0.04 19.35 -12.29
CA ASN A 35 0.32 20.47 -13.16
C ASN A 35 0.87 21.69 -12.40
N SER A 36 0.80 21.66 -11.06
CA SER A 36 1.38 22.67 -10.18
C SER A 36 1.71 22.06 -8.80
N SER A 37 2.59 22.71 -8.05
CA SER A 37 2.89 22.34 -6.66
C SER A 37 1.67 22.41 -5.75
N GLU A 38 0.75 23.36 -6.01
CA GLU A 38 -0.47 23.57 -5.23
C GLU A 38 -1.46 22.43 -5.45
N VAL A 39 -1.53 21.86 -6.67
CA VAL A 39 -2.35 20.67 -6.92
C VAL A 39 -1.79 19.49 -6.13
N LEU A 40 -0.47 19.30 -6.12
CA LEU A 40 0.16 18.24 -5.32
C LEU A 40 -0.10 18.42 -3.82
N ASP A 41 0.04 19.65 -3.30
CA ASP A 41 -0.30 19.98 -1.91
C ASP A 41 -1.76 19.66 -1.57
N GLN A 42 -2.69 20.00 -2.46
CA GLN A 42 -4.11 19.71 -2.28
C GLN A 42 -4.39 18.21 -2.13
N PHE A 43 -3.62 17.32 -2.78
CA PHE A 43 -3.73 15.88 -2.55
C PHE A 43 -3.38 15.52 -1.11
N PHE A 44 -2.27 16.04 -0.56
CA PHE A 44 -1.88 15.78 0.82
C PHE A 44 -2.90 16.32 1.82
N VAL A 45 -3.43 17.53 1.60
CA VAL A 45 -4.48 18.12 2.44
C VAL A 45 -5.76 17.27 2.42
N THR A 46 -6.10 16.66 1.28
CA THR A 46 -7.30 15.84 1.13
C THR A 46 -7.19 14.48 1.84
N ILE A 47 -5.96 14.00 2.08
CA ILE A 47 -5.73 12.73 2.78
C ILE A 47 -5.76 12.96 4.29
N THR A 48 -6.96 12.87 4.88
CA THR A 48 -7.17 13.17 6.30
C THR A 48 -6.49 12.19 7.27
N ASP A 49 -6.30 10.93 6.85
CA ASP A 49 -5.75 9.86 7.70
C ASP A 49 -4.41 9.34 7.16
N MET A 50 -3.57 10.23 6.61
CA MET A 50 -2.22 9.85 6.26
C MET A 50 -1.41 9.59 7.52
N GLU A 51 -0.80 8.40 7.61
CA GLU A 51 0.09 8.05 8.69
C GLU A 51 1.49 7.91 8.16
N VAL A 52 2.43 8.61 8.80
CA VAL A 52 3.85 8.53 8.50
C VAL A 52 4.59 7.93 9.69
N THR A 53 5.68 7.21 9.41
CA THR A 53 6.53 6.64 10.45
C THR A 53 7.03 7.74 11.39
N PRO A 54 6.93 7.54 12.72
CA PRO A 54 7.53 8.45 13.69
C PRO A 54 9.02 8.69 13.40
N GLY A 55 9.47 9.94 13.49
CA GLY A 55 10.86 10.33 13.23
C GLY A 55 11.27 10.37 11.75
N LEU A 56 10.36 10.09 10.79
CA LEU A 56 10.72 10.11 9.37
C LEU A 56 11.20 11.51 8.94
N TYR A 57 10.55 12.57 9.39
CA TYR A 57 10.96 13.95 9.07
C TYR A 57 12.37 14.25 9.57
N ASP A 58 12.67 13.89 10.82
CA ASP A 58 13.99 14.10 11.42
C ASP A 58 15.08 13.34 10.65
N VAL A 59 14.78 12.12 10.19
CA VAL A 59 15.68 11.34 9.34
C VAL A 59 15.89 12.01 8.00
N LEU A 60 14.84 12.47 7.33
CA LEU A 60 14.93 13.15 6.02
C LEU A 60 15.75 14.45 6.09
N CYS A 61 15.76 15.12 7.23
CA CYS A 61 16.54 16.34 7.46
C CYS A 61 17.94 16.08 8.07
N ALA A 62 18.29 14.82 8.38
CA ALA A 62 19.55 14.49 9.01
C ALA A 62 20.74 14.67 8.04
N THR A 63 21.89 15.10 8.56
CA THR A 63 23.13 15.25 7.78
C THR A 63 23.85 13.92 7.51
N THR A 64 23.41 12.85 8.17
CA THR A 64 23.97 11.49 8.08
C THR A 64 22.88 10.49 7.75
N ALA A 65 23.23 9.45 6.98
CA ALA A 65 22.26 8.45 6.55
C ALA A 65 21.65 7.71 7.75
N PRO A 66 20.36 7.29 7.67
CA PRO A 66 19.79 6.37 8.65
C PRO A 66 20.56 5.05 8.64
N THR A 67 20.69 4.43 9.80
CA THR A 67 21.24 3.06 9.89
C THR A 67 20.16 2.04 9.51
N LEU A 68 20.56 0.78 9.29
CA LEU A 68 19.61 -0.32 9.11
C LEU A 68 18.63 -0.47 10.27
N ASP A 69 19.00 -0.05 11.48
CA ASP A 69 18.14 -0.21 12.67
C ASP A 69 16.91 0.70 12.62
N PHE A 70 17.04 1.92 12.07
CA PHE A 70 15.88 2.77 11.78
C PHE A 70 14.86 2.02 10.91
N PHE A 71 15.34 1.33 9.87
CA PHE A 71 14.46 0.59 8.98
C PHE A 71 13.85 -0.65 9.64
N LYS A 72 14.55 -1.31 10.57
CA LYS A 72 14.04 -2.45 11.34
C LYS A 72 12.98 -2.04 12.38
N ASP A 73 12.97 -0.78 12.80
CA ASP A 73 11.98 -0.25 13.73
C ASP A 73 10.70 0.27 13.04
N LEU A 74 10.64 0.23 11.70
CA LEU A 74 9.47 0.67 10.95
C LEU A 74 8.21 -0.15 11.29
N PRO A 75 7.02 0.50 11.34
CA PRO A 75 5.80 -0.17 11.72
C PRO A 75 5.34 -1.22 10.71
N SER A 76 4.72 -2.29 11.22
CA SER A 76 4.04 -3.29 10.41
C SER A 76 2.83 -2.72 9.63
N PRO A 77 2.43 -3.37 8.53
CA PRO A 77 1.36 -2.86 7.68
C PRO A 77 0.00 -3.02 8.34
N ARG A 78 -0.87 -2.03 8.14
CA ARG A 78 -2.31 -2.16 8.42
C ARG A 78 -3.03 -2.77 7.21
N SER A 79 -4.16 -3.41 7.48
CA SER A 79 -5.03 -3.93 6.41
C SER A 79 -5.69 -2.76 5.67
N TYR A 80 -5.92 -2.89 4.37
CA TYR A 80 -6.67 -1.90 3.58
C TYR A 80 -6.07 -0.49 3.58
N HIS A 81 -4.75 -0.39 3.41
CA HIS A 81 -4.05 0.88 3.24
C HIS A 81 -3.12 0.80 2.04
N TRP A 82 -3.03 1.87 1.27
CA TRP A 82 -1.95 2.07 0.30
C TRP A 82 -0.77 2.74 0.97
N GLY A 83 0.40 2.69 0.34
CA GLY A 83 1.58 3.35 0.87
C GLY A 83 2.88 2.79 0.33
N VAL A 84 3.96 3.34 0.89
CA VAL A 84 5.35 3.01 0.57
C VAL A 84 5.95 2.23 1.74
N TYR A 85 6.71 1.19 1.42
CA TYR A 85 7.28 0.26 2.37
C TYR A 85 8.74 -0.05 2.06
N ILE A 86 9.46 -0.56 3.07
CA ILE A 86 10.83 -1.04 2.98
C ILE A 86 10.86 -2.54 3.32
N ILE A 87 11.69 -3.28 2.59
CA ILE A 87 12.11 -4.65 2.89
C ILE A 87 13.59 -4.61 3.24
N VAL A 88 13.96 -5.21 4.38
CA VAL A 88 15.34 -5.23 4.89
C VAL A 88 15.91 -6.64 4.78
N MET A 89 17.07 -6.78 4.16
CA MET A 89 17.79 -8.04 3.92
C MET A 89 19.31 -7.87 4.11
N GLU A 90 19.75 -6.97 5.01
CA GLU A 90 21.08 -6.30 5.01
C GLU A 90 21.27 -5.36 3.81
N LYS A 91 20.45 -5.53 2.78
CA LYS A 91 20.18 -4.63 1.67
C LYS A 91 18.78 -4.05 1.82
N LEU A 92 18.50 -2.92 1.17
CA LEU A 92 17.20 -2.25 1.20
C LEU A 92 16.49 -2.32 -0.14
N TYR A 93 15.21 -2.68 -0.08
CA TYR A 93 14.28 -2.52 -1.20
C TYR A 93 13.14 -1.58 -0.78
N CYS A 94 12.91 -0.54 -1.56
CA CYS A 94 11.74 0.32 -1.45
C CYS A 94 10.68 -0.12 -2.46
N GLY A 95 9.42 -0.19 -2.01
CA GLY A 95 8.30 -0.53 -2.88
C GLY A 95 7.03 0.18 -2.45
N SER A 96 6.03 0.21 -3.33
CA SER A 96 4.66 0.61 -2.95
C SER A 96 3.63 -0.47 -3.20
N ALA A 97 2.44 -0.28 -2.62
CA ALA A 97 1.30 -1.15 -2.86
C ALA A 97 0.01 -0.35 -3.00
N THR A 98 -0.52 -0.33 -4.23
CA THR A 98 -1.75 0.40 -4.61
C THR A 98 -2.87 -0.53 -5.08
N SER A 99 -2.91 -1.74 -4.51
CA SER A 99 -3.97 -2.73 -4.80
C SER A 99 -5.16 -2.58 -3.85
N ALA A 100 -6.32 -3.13 -4.18
CA ALA A 100 -7.50 -3.09 -3.30
C ALA A 100 -7.30 -3.73 -1.90
N ARG A 101 -6.25 -4.56 -1.71
CA ARG A 101 -5.89 -5.13 -0.40
C ARG A 101 -4.65 -4.46 0.22
N GLY A 102 -4.12 -3.45 -0.46
CA GLY A 102 -3.06 -2.59 0.04
C GLY A 102 -1.73 -3.29 0.32
N ILE A 103 -0.94 -2.66 1.20
CA ILE A 103 0.40 -3.10 1.61
C ILE A 103 0.37 -4.49 2.24
N LYS A 104 -0.63 -4.79 3.07
CA LYS A 104 -0.73 -6.08 3.76
C LYS A 104 -0.71 -7.28 2.79
N LYS A 105 -1.42 -7.19 1.66
CA LYS A 105 -1.38 -8.23 0.62
C LYS A 105 0.04 -8.38 0.06
N ARG A 106 0.73 -7.27 -0.18
CA ARG A 106 2.10 -7.28 -0.69
C ARG A 106 3.07 -7.92 0.32
N PHE A 107 2.87 -7.70 1.62
CA PHE A 107 3.71 -8.32 2.65
C PHE A 107 3.49 -9.83 2.75
N THR A 108 2.25 -10.29 2.58
CA THR A 108 1.95 -11.73 2.47
C THR A 108 2.60 -12.35 1.24
N GLN A 109 2.69 -11.62 0.11
CA GLN A 109 3.41 -12.08 -1.07
C GLN A 109 4.89 -12.35 -0.76
N TYR A 110 5.56 -11.43 -0.04
CA TYR A 110 6.92 -11.66 0.47
C TYR A 110 7.03 -12.86 1.41
N GLU A 111 6.10 -13.03 2.35
CA GLU A 111 6.06 -14.22 3.24
C GLU A 111 5.94 -15.54 2.48
N SER A 112 5.23 -15.53 1.36
CA SER A 112 4.99 -16.71 0.53
C SER A 112 5.96 -16.86 -0.63
N SER A 113 6.97 -15.99 -0.74
CA SER A 113 7.89 -15.92 -1.88
C SER A 113 7.19 -15.87 -3.25
N MET A 114 6.06 -15.17 -3.33
CA MET A 114 5.26 -15.06 -4.56
C MET A 114 5.41 -13.68 -5.20
N ALA A 115 5.69 -13.64 -6.51
CA ALA A 115 5.77 -12.40 -7.29
C ALA A 115 6.74 -11.35 -6.67
N LEU A 116 7.92 -11.82 -6.27
CA LEU A 116 8.97 -10.96 -5.71
C LEU A 116 9.63 -10.11 -6.79
N PRO A 117 10.12 -8.91 -6.47
CA PRO A 117 11.03 -8.18 -7.36
C PRO A 117 12.27 -9.02 -7.65
N SER A 118 12.80 -8.93 -8.87
CA SER A 118 13.91 -9.79 -9.34
C SER A 118 15.13 -9.75 -8.42
N ASN A 119 15.52 -8.58 -7.92
CA ASN A 119 16.68 -8.43 -7.04
C ASN A 119 16.43 -8.84 -5.59
N VAL A 120 15.18 -8.81 -5.14
CA VAL A 120 14.81 -9.41 -3.86
C VAL A 120 14.91 -10.93 -3.98
N GLN A 121 14.36 -11.52 -5.05
CA GLN A 121 14.51 -12.95 -5.31
C GLN A 121 15.98 -13.35 -5.42
N LYS A 122 16.78 -12.62 -6.20
CA LYS A 122 18.23 -12.86 -6.33
C LYS A 122 18.94 -12.83 -4.98
N SER A 123 18.61 -11.86 -4.11
CA SER A 123 19.20 -11.79 -2.77
C SER A 123 18.81 -12.99 -1.91
N LEU A 124 17.56 -13.47 -2.00
CA LEU A 124 17.17 -14.71 -1.32
C LEU A 124 17.95 -15.92 -1.85
N ASP A 125 18.15 -16.00 -3.17
CA ASP A 125 18.91 -17.09 -3.82
C ASP A 125 20.40 -17.05 -3.43
N GLU A 126 20.95 -15.87 -3.16
CA GLU A 126 22.32 -15.65 -2.65
C GLU A 126 22.46 -15.97 -1.14
N GLY A 127 21.37 -16.37 -0.46
CA GLY A 127 21.38 -16.77 0.94
C GLY A 127 21.06 -15.65 1.94
N TYR A 128 20.75 -14.45 1.48
CA TYR A 128 20.23 -13.39 2.35
C TYR A 128 18.81 -13.75 2.80
N SER A 129 18.38 -13.20 3.94
CA SER A 129 17.03 -13.38 4.47
C SER A 129 16.35 -12.05 4.73
N THR A 130 15.02 -12.01 4.63
CA THR A 130 14.25 -10.82 5.06
C THR A 130 14.26 -10.72 6.58
N THR A 131 15.01 -9.75 7.10
CA THR A 131 15.11 -9.46 8.53
C THR A 131 13.98 -8.58 9.03
N HIS A 132 13.47 -7.68 8.18
CA HIS A 132 12.31 -6.85 8.50
C HIS A 132 11.51 -6.41 7.26
N LYS A 133 10.25 -6.04 7.49
CA LYS A 133 9.39 -5.38 6.50
C LYS A 133 8.60 -4.29 7.22
N GLY A 134 8.72 -3.05 6.76
CA GLY A 134 8.14 -1.90 7.45
C GLY A 134 7.50 -0.90 6.50
N VAL A 135 6.59 -0.09 7.01
CA VAL A 135 5.86 0.92 6.23
C VAL A 135 6.41 2.30 6.53
N LEU A 136 6.84 3.05 5.51
CA LEU A 136 7.32 4.44 5.67
C LEU A 136 6.14 5.40 5.83
N LEU A 137 5.17 5.30 4.92
CA LEU A 137 3.92 6.05 4.97
C LEU A 137 2.77 5.20 4.48
N ARG A 138 1.56 5.53 4.92
CA ARG A 138 0.35 4.92 4.41
C ARG A 138 -0.83 5.88 4.40
N ILE A 139 -1.75 5.60 3.50
CA ILE A 139 -3.02 6.30 3.35
C ILE A 139 -4.15 5.26 3.33
N PRO A 140 -5.39 5.64 3.70
CA PRO A 140 -6.55 4.80 3.46
C PRO A 140 -6.68 4.43 1.99
N LEU A 141 -7.44 3.38 1.67
CA LEU A 141 -7.80 3.13 0.27
C LEU A 141 -8.54 4.35 -0.29
N PRO A 142 -8.08 4.94 -1.41
CA PRO A 142 -8.80 6.04 -2.02
C PRO A 142 -10.13 5.56 -2.59
N ASP A 143 -11.03 6.50 -2.85
CA ASP A 143 -12.23 6.22 -3.64
C ASP A 143 -11.82 5.59 -4.99
N PRO A 144 -12.50 4.54 -5.46
CA PRO A 144 -12.23 3.93 -6.75
C PRO A 144 -12.16 4.91 -7.94
N VAL A 145 -12.90 6.02 -7.88
CA VAL A 145 -12.89 7.06 -8.92
C VAL A 145 -11.58 7.84 -8.97
N ASN A 146 -10.94 8.03 -7.80
CA ASN A 146 -9.69 8.78 -7.63
C ASN A 146 -8.45 7.86 -7.61
N THR A 147 -8.64 6.56 -7.78
CA THR A 147 -7.56 5.56 -7.76
C THR A 147 -6.39 5.89 -8.70
N PRO A 148 -6.60 6.35 -9.96
CA PRO A 148 -5.49 6.66 -10.85
C PRO A 148 -4.55 7.73 -10.29
N GLU A 149 -5.09 8.87 -9.86
CA GLU A 149 -4.31 10.01 -9.37
C GLU A 149 -3.58 9.67 -8.06
N TYR A 150 -4.28 9.03 -7.12
CA TYR A 150 -3.69 8.61 -5.85
C TYR A 150 -2.62 7.53 -6.05
N ARG A 151 -2.75 6.68 -7.07
CA ARG A 151 -1.70 5.74 -7.43
C ARG A 151 -0.46 6.49 -7.91
N MET A 152 -0.62 7.50 -8.77
CA MET A 152 0.51 8.31 -9.23
C MET A 152 1.22 9.02 -8.06
N LEU A 153 0.46 9.56 -7.10
CA LEU A 153 1.05 10.14 -5.88
C LEU A 153 1.91 9.12 -5.12
N ILE A 154 1.39 7.92 -4.88
CA ILE A 154 2.11 6.87 -4.15
C ILE A 154 3.36 6.39 -4.91
N LEU A 155 3.32 6.33 -6.24
CA LEU A 155 4.48 5.96 -7.06
C LEU A 155 5.54 7.08 -7.08
N ALA A 156 5.13 8.35 -7.08
CA ALA A 156 6.06 9.47 -6.93
C ALA A 156 6.73 9.47 -5.55
N LEU A 157 5.97 9.18 -4.49
CA LEU A 157 6.52 9.01 -3.15
C LEU A 157 7.47 7.81 -3.07
N GLU A 158 7.15 6.67 -3.69
CA GLU A 158 8.05 5.52 -3.78
C GLU A 158 9.39 5.90 -4.43
N ALA A 159 9.36 6.68 -5.52
CA ALA A 159 10.57 7.16 -6.15
C ALA A 159 11.36 8.13 -5.26
N LEU A 160 10.68 9.09 -4.62
CA LEU A 160 11.31 9.98 -3.64
C LEU A 160 12.07 9.18 -2.58
N PHE A 161 11.42 8.20 -1.93
CA PHE A 161 12.09 7.42 -0.89
C PHE A 161 13.16 6.49 -1.45
N SER A 162 12.99 5.98 -2.67
CA SER A 162 14.02 5.17 -3.33
C SER A 162 15.28 5.97 -3.60
N PHE A 163 15.17 7.25 -3.96
CA PHE A 163 16.32 8.12 -4.20
C PHE A 163 16.92 8.69 -2.93
N VAL A 164 16.08 9.21 -2.03
CA VAL A 164 16.56 9.81 -0.77
C VAL A 164 17.30 8.75 0.04
N PHE A 165 16.70 7.58 0.27
CA PHE A 165 17.35 6.46 0.97
C PHE A 165 18.30 5.63 0.09
N TRP A 166 18.43 5.98 -1.19
CA TRP A 166 19.26 5.26 -2.17
C TRP A 166 19.04 3.74 -2.13
N THR A 167 17.79 3.30 -2.14
CA THR A 167 17.47 1.87 -2.22
C THR A 167 17.67 1.31 -3.64
N MET A 168 18.34 2.05 -4.51
CA MET A 168 18.65 1.69 -5.89
C MET A 168 19.92 0.83 -5.94
N VAL A 169 19.98 -0.16 -6.84
CA VAL A 169 21.25 -0.82 -7.11
C VAL A 169 22.24 0.17 -7.71
N ASP A 170 23.48 0.14 -7.27
CA ASP A 170 24.51 1.01 -7.85
C ASP A 170 24.72 0.67 -9.33
N LYS A 171 24.65 1.70 -10.18
CA LYS A 171 24.89 1.61 -11.61
C LYS A 171 25.82 2.75 -12.05
N PRO A 172 26.66 2.55 -13.07
CA PRO A 172 27.55 3.60 -13.58
C PRO A 172 26.83 4.91 -13.97
N SER A 173 25.59 4.83 -14.45
CA SER A 173 24.80 6.00 -14.87
C SER A 173 24.10 6.74 -13.72
N ASN A 174 24.11 6.21 -12.50
CA ASN A 174 23.49 6.78 -11.29
C ASN A 174 22.04 7.29 -11.46
N TYR A 175 21.31 6.77 -12.46
CA TYR A 175 19.92 7.13 -12.78
C TYR A 175 19.66 8.64 -13.01
N GLY A 176 20.70 9.45 -13.23
CA GLY A 176 20.56 10.91 -13.40
C GLY A 176 20.16 11.69 -12.13
N LEU A 177 19.87 11.01 -11.02
CA LEU A 177 19.29 11.59 -9.81
C LEU A 177 20.18 11.44 -8.57
N LEU A 178 21.49 11.30 -8.77
CA LEU A 178 22.47 11.22 -7.68
C LEU A 178 22.42 12.44 -6.75
N HIS A 179 22.08 13.62 -7.26
CA HIS A 179 21.95 14.83 -6.46
C HIS A 179 20.76 14.80 -5.48
N MET A 180 19.82 13.88 -5.66
CA MET A 180 18.72 13.63 -4.72
C MET A 180 19.09 12.66 -3.60
N ARG A 181 20.25 12.00 -3.71
CA ARG A 181 20.79 11.16 -2.64
C ARG A 181 21.12 12.06 -1.44
N GLY A 182 20.45 11.84 -0.32
CA GLY A 182 20.59 12.71 0.86
C GLY A 182 21.98 12.65 1.50
N TRP A 183 22.74 11.57 1.26
CA TRP A 183 23.93 11.25 2.04
C TRP A 183 25.09 10.69 1.21
N GLY A 184 26.32 10.99 1.63
CA GLY A 184 27.53 10.49 0.97
C GLY A 184 27.76 8.99 1.16
N HIS A 185 27.74 8.50 2.40
CA HIS A 185 27.97 7.09 2.74
C HIS A 185 26.73 6.47 3.41
N MET A 186 26.46 5.21 3.11
CA MET A 186 25.38 4.40 3.66
C MET A 186 25.92 3.00 3.97
N ASP A 187 25.51 2.43 5.09
CA ASP A 187 25.95 1.10 5.57
C ASP A 187 25.17 -0.05 4.93
N TYR A 188 24.42 0.22 3.87
CA TYR A 188 23.56 -0.74 3.19
C TYR A 188 23.58 -0.53 1.68
N GLU A 189 23.27 -1.58 0.95
CA GLU A 189 23.09 -1.55 -0.51
C GLU A 189 21.61 -1.46 -0.89
N GLY A 190 21.32 -0.84 -2.02
CA GLY A 190 19.98 -0.83 -2.60
C GLY A 190 19.70 -2.04 -3.49
N LEU A 191 18.41 -2.41 -3.63
CA LEU A 191 17.94 -3.52 -4.47
C LEU A 191 17.05 -3.08 -5.64
N CYS A 192 16.53 -1.85 -5.66
CA CYS A 192 15.64 -1.35 -6.70
C CYS A 192 16.39 -1.18 -8.03
N THR A 193 15.83 -1.73 -9.12
CA THR A 193 16.48 -1.67 -10.45
C THR A 193 16.06 -0.48 -11.29
N HIS A 194 14.90 0.08 -10.98
CA HIS A 194 14.20 1.16 -11.67
C HIS A 194 13.40 1.95 -10.63
N THR A 195 12.88 3.11 -11.02
CA THR A 195 11.89 3.84 -10.22
C THR A 195 10.57 3.90 -10.96
N CYS A 196 9.49 3.93 -10.18
CA CYS A 196 8.14 3.81 -10.70
C CYS A 196 7.65 4.93 -11.63
N PRO A 197 8.11 6.20 -11.52
CA PRO A 197 7.67 7.27 -12.41
C PRO A 197 8.02 7.06 -13.90
N TYR A 198 8.96 6.17 -14.21
CA TYR A 198 9.25 5.78 -15.60
C TYR A 198 8.33 4.68 -16.12
N GLU A 199 7.58 4.02 -15.23
CA GLU A 199 6.73 2.92 -15.59
C GLU A 199 5.32 3.43 -15.89
N GLY A 200 4.83 3.22 -17.12
CA GLY A 200 3.46 3.54 -17.51
C GLY A 200 2.36 2.76 -16.75
N HIS A 201 2.71 2.05 -15.68
CA HIS A 201 1.77 1.31 -14.83
C HIS A 201 0.84 2.23 -14.04
N GLY A 202 1.22 3.49 -13.79
CA GLY A 202 0.36 4.52 -13.19
C GLY A 202 -0.84 4.91 -14.06
N LEU A 203 -0.79 4.62 -15.36
CA LEU A 203 -1.74 5.14 -16.35
C LEU A 203 -3.09 4.41 -16.39
N VAL A 204 -3.19 3.26 -15.72
CA VAL A 204 -4.38 2.40 -15.82
C VAL A 204 -5.61 3.10 -15.24
N GLY A 205 -6.45 3.61 -16.13
CA GLY A 205 -7.69 4.31 -15.80
C GLY A 205 -7.58 5.83 -15.80
N LEU A 206 -6.38 6.40 -15.97
CA LEU A 206 -6.21 7.85 -16.03
C LEU A 206 -6.94 8.49 -17.24
N PRO A 207 -6.89 7.93 -18.46
CA PRO A 207 -7.60 8.50 -19.62
C PRO A 207 -9.14 8.39 -19.55
N LEU A 208 -9.68 7.69 -18.54
CA LEU A 208 -11.13 7.53 -18.39
C LEU A 208 -11.72 8.77 -17.73
N THR A 209 -12.90 9.20 -18.18
CA THR A 209 -13.68 10.24 -17.51
C THR A 209 -14.14 9.78 -16.12
N THR A 210 -14.53 10.71 -15.27
CA THR A 210 -15.09 10.42 -13.93
C THR A 210 -16.24 9.40 -14.00
N GLU A 211 -17.17 9.56 -14.95
CA GLU A 211 -18.32 8.67 -15.14
C GLU A 211 -17.85 7.26 -15.56
N GLN A 212 -16.90 7.17 -16.48
CA GLN A 212 -16.33 5.89 -16.91
C GLN A 212 -15.62 5.17 -15.76
N ARG A 213 -14.95 5.92 -14.87
CA ARG A 213 -14.31 5.37 -13.67
C ARG A 213 -15.32 4.87 -12.65
N VAL A 214 -16.43 5.57 -12.45
CA VAL A 214 -17.55 5.09 -11.62
C VAL A 214 -18.08 3.76 -12.15
N VAL A 215 -18.37 3.68 -13.46
CA VAL A 215 -18.86 2.44 -14.10
C VAL A 215 -17.83 1.31 -13.94
N LYS A 216 -16.55 1.59 -14.17
CA LYS A 216 -15.47 0.61 -13.99
C LYS A 216 -15.37 0.13 -12.55
N ALA A 217 -15.51 1.01 -11.56
CA ALA A 217 -15.48 0.67 -10.15
C ALA A 217 -16.63 -0.26 -9.74
N VAL A 218 -17.85 0.01 -10.23
CA VAL A 218 -19.03 -0.84 -10.01
C VAL A 218 -18.77 -2.23 -10.60
N ARG A 219 -18.35 -2.31 -11.87
CA ARG A 219 -18.03 -3.59 -12.54
C ARG A 219 -16.93 -4.37 -11.82
N GLN A 220 -15.88 -3.68 -11.36
CA GLN A 220 -14.79 -4.31 -10.62
C GLN A 220 -15.30 -4.96 -9.31
N LYS A 221 -16.21 -4.28 -8.60
CA LYS A 221 -16.82 -4.80 -7.38
C LYS A 221 -17.69 -6.03 -7.66
N GLU A 222 -18.44 -6.02 -8.75
CA GLU A 222 -19.24 -7.16 -9.19
C GLU A 222 -18.38 -8.35 -9.59
N HIS A 223 -17.33 -8.12 -10.39
CA HIS A 223 -16.40 -9.15 -10.81
C HIS A 223 -15.68 -9.80 -9.62
N VAL A 224 -15.27 -9.03 -8.61
CA VAL A 224 -14.69 -9.59 -7.38
C VAL A 224 -15.69 -10.49 -6.65
N LYS A 225 -16.95 -10.07 -6.51
CA LYS A 225 -18.00 -10.89 -5.90
C LYS A 225 -18.24 -12.18 -6.68
N GLU A 226 -18.27 -12.11 -8.00
CA GLU A 226 -18.47 -13.27 -8.87
C GLU A 226 -17.30 -14.24 -8.79
N TYR A 227 -16.07 -13.74 -8.89
CA TYR A 227 -14.86 -14.53 -8.74
C TYR A 227 -14.81 -15.22 -7.38
N ASP A 228 -15.15 -14.50 -6.29
CA ASP A 228 -15.17 -15.09 -4.95
C ASP A 228 -16.24 -16.19 -4.84
N ARG A 229 -17.44 -15.99 -5.42
CA ARG A 229 -18.48 -17.04 -5.50
C ARG A 229 -18.01 -18.26 -6.27
N PHE A 230 -17.42 -18.05 -7.44
CA PHE A 230 -16.90 -19.13 -8.29
C PHE A 230 -15.79 -19.90 -7.57
N ARG A 231 -14.80 -19.19 -7.00
CA ARG A 231 -13.72 -19.80 -6.23
C ARG A 231 -14.24 -20.59 -5.03
N HIS A 232 -15.21 -20.04 -4.30
CA HIS A 232 -15.86 -20.75 -3.19
C HIS A 232 -16.57 -22.01 -3.65
N HIS A 233 -17.30 -21.95 -4.77
CA HIS A 233 -17.96 -23.10 -5.36
C HIS A 233 -16.95 -24.18 -5.78
N GLN A 234 -15.88 -23.80 -6.48
CA GLN A 234 -14.82 -24.72 -6.89
C GLN A 234 -14.16 -25.43 -5.71
N LEU A 235 -13.83 -24.69 -4.64
CA LEU A 235 -13.28 -25.30 -3.41
C LEU A 235 -14.28 -26.26 -2.75
N TRP A 236 -15.56 -25.94 -2.78
CA TRP A 236 -16.60 -26.78 -2.18
C TRP A 236 -16.88 -28.06 -2.98
N VAL A 237 -16.94 -27.96 -4.31
CA VAL A 237 -17.20 -29.10 -5.21
C VAL A 237 -15.98 -30.02 -5.28
N ASN A 238 -14.79 -29.45 -5.49
CA ASN A 238 -13.61 -30.26 -5.82
C ASN A 238 -12.90 -30.81 -4.58
N ASP A 239 -12.99 -30.13 -3.43
CA ASP A 239 -12.26 -30.52 -2.23
C ASP A 239 -12.97 -30.05 -0.94
N ARG A 240 -14.14 -30.62 -0.71
CA ARG A 240 -15.02 -30.27 0.42
C ARG A 240 -14.32 -30.44 1.77
N GLU A 241 -13.46 -31.46 1.91
CA GLU A 241 -12.71 -31.70 3.15
C GLU A 241 -11.68 -30.61 3.40
N LYS A 242 -10.83 -30.27 2.42
CA LYS A 242 -9.86 -29.18 2.56
C LYS A 242 -10.55 -27.83 2.77
N TYR A 243 -11.69 -27.61 2.14
CA TYR A 243 -12.51 -26.42 2.39
C TYR A 243 -12.98 -26.35 3.86
N ASN A 244 -13.54 -27.44 4.38
CA ASN A 244 -13.98 -27.54 5.77
C ASN A 244 -12.82 -27.39 6.76
N GLU A 245 -11.67 -28.01 6.47
CA GLU A 245 -10.46 -27.92 7.29
C GLU A 245 -9.93 -26.47 7.31
N THR A 246 -9.87 -25.82 6.15
CA THR A 246 -9.45 -24.41 6.03
C THR A 246 -10.38 -23.51 6.85
N ARG A 247 -11.70 -23.72 6.77
CA ARG A 247 -12.68 -22.98 7.59
C ARG A 247 -12.51 -23.27 9.08
N ARG A 248 -12.26 -24.52 9.46
CA ARG A 248 -12.04 -24.91 10.86
C ARG A 248 -10.78 -24.27 11.41
N LYS A 249 -9.66 -24.27 10.67
CA LYS A 249 -8.42 -23.58 11.02
C LYS A 249 -8.63 -22.07 11.17
N ALA A 250 -9.32 -21.45 10.22
CA ALA A 250 -9.64 -20.02 10.29
C ALA A 250 -10.52 -19.69 11.51
N TYR A 251 -11.55 -20.50 11.79
CA TYR A 251 -12.41 -20.35 12.96
C TYR A 251 -11.61 -20.45 14.26
N TRP A 252 -10.77 -21.47 14.42
CA TRP A 252 -9.93 -21.64 15.60
C TRP A 252 -8.95 -20.48 15.80
N LYS A 253 -8.38 -19.94 14.72
CA LYS A 253 -7.52 -18.75 14.78
C LYS A 253 -8.25 -17.49 15.28
N ILE A 254 -9.54 -17.35 14.97
CA ILE A 254 -10.35 -16.24 15.48
C ILE A 254 -10.67 -16.48 16.95
N VAL A 255 -11.18 -17.67 17.30
CA VAL A 255 -11.61 -18.03 18.66
C VAL A 255 -10.44 -18.08 19.65
N SER A 256 -9.22 -18.37 19.21
CA SER A 256 -8.07 -18.39 20.09
C SER A 256 -7.76 -17.01 20.69
N THR A 257 -8.13 -15.92 20.01
CA THR A 257 -7.93 -14.54 20.48
C THR A 257 -9.12 -14.02 21.29
N THR A 258 -8.85 -13.24 22.35
CA THR A 258 -9.90 -12.63 23.20
C THR A 258 -10.82 -11.69 22.39
N GLU A 259 -10.23 -10.86 21.52
CA GLU A 259 -10.97 -9.97 20.62
C GLU A 259 -11.85 -10.76 19.64
N GLY A 260 -11.32 -11.86 19.09
CA GLY A 260 -12.08 -12.72 18.18
C GLY A 260 -13.25 -13.43 18.86
N ARG A 261 -13.12 -13.88 20.12
CA ARG A 261 -14.25 -14.42 20.90
C ARG A 261 -15.34 -13.36 21.13
N SER A 262 -14.93 -12.14 21.48
CA SER A 262 -15.86 -11.02 21.68
C SER A 262 -16.66 -10.72 20.40
N ARG A 263 -15.98 -10.61 19.24
CA ARG A 263 -16.64 -10.43 17.94
C ARG A 263 -17.60 -11.57 17.57
N LEU A 264 -17.20 -12.81 17.84
CA LEU A 264 -18.06 -13.99 17.59
C LEU A 264 -19.32 -13.97 18.46
N ASN A 265 -19.18 -13.58 19.73
CA ASN A 265 -20.31 -13.44 20.64
C ASN A 265 -21.23 -12.30 20.20
N GLN A 266 -20.68 -11.14 19.84
CA GLN A 266 -21.47 -10.03 19.28
C GLN A 266 -22.24 -10.45 18.02
N ALA A 267 -21.58 -11.10 17.06
CA ALA A 267 -22.24 -11.58 15.84
C ALA A 267 -23.35 -12.60 16.14
N ARG A 268 -23.14 -13.52 17.09
CA ARG A 268 -24.17 -14.47 17.56
C ARG A 268 -25.35 -13.77 18.18
N MET A 269 -25.12 -12.76 19.04
CA MET A 269 -26.19 -11.99 19.67
C MET A 269 -26.99 -11.21 18.62
N THR A 270 -26.33 -10.55 17.68
CA THR A 270 -27.02 -9.84 16.57
C THR A 270 -27.90 -10.77 15.75
N TYR A 271 -27.39 -11.97 15.40
CA TYR A 271 -28.18 -12.97 14.69
C TYR A 271 -29.41 -13.43 15.49
N TYR A 272 -29.23 -13.72 16.78
CA TYR A 272 -30.31 -14.14 17.68
C TYR A 272 -31.40 -13.06 17.78
N TYR A 273 -31.02 -11.80 17.98
CA TYR A 273 -32.00 -10.71 18.07
C TYR A 273 -32.72 -10.47 16.76
N LYS A 274 -32.03 -10.59 15.61
CA LYS A 274 -32.66 -10.47 14.30
C LYS A 274 -33.70 -11.59 14.08
N ALA A 275 -33.33 -12.84 14.35
CA ALA A 275 -34.26 -13.98 14.22
C ALA A 275 -35.48 -13.83 15.13
N LYS A 276 -35.31 -13.30 16.34
CA LYS A 276 -36.41 -13.02 17.26
C LYS A 276 -37.31 -11.88 16.77
N ALA A 277 -36.73 -10.82 16.18
CA ALA A 277 -37.50 -9.73 15.59
C ALA A 277 -38.33 -10.22 14.40
N ASP A 278 -37.73 -11.03 13.51
CA ASP A 278 -38.42 -11.64 12.37
C ASP A 278 -39.60 -12.53 12.83
N ASP A 279 -39.42 -13.34 13.88
CA ASP A 279 -40.49 -14.19 14.46
C ASP A 279 -41.63 -13.36 15.11
N VAL A 280 -41.30 -12.21 15.71
CA VAL A 280 -42.31 -11.28 16.26
C VAL A 280 -43.09 -10.61 15.13
N GLU A 281 -42.42 -10.14 14.08
CA GLU A 281 -43.09 -9.56 12.90
C GLU A 281 -44.04 -10.56 12.24
N GLU A 282 -43.60 -11.81 12.06
CA GLU A 282 -44.41 -12.88 11.48
C GLU A 282 -45.65 -13.20 12.34
N LYS A 283 -45.48 -13.28 13.67
CA LYS A 283 -46.60 -13.55 14.59
C LYS A 283 -47.57 -12.37 14.76
N SER A 284 -47.09 -11.14 14.58
CA SER A 284 -47.92 -9.93 14.66
C SER A 284 -48.76 -9.67 13.40
N GLY A 285 -48.56 -10.44 12.31
CA GLY A 285 -49.24 -10.20 11.03
C GLY A 285 -48.84 -8.89 10.35
N LEU A 286 -47.72 -8.30 10.76
CA LEU A 286 -47.22 -7.01 10.24
C LEU A 286 -46.37 -7.15 8.96
N ARG A 287 -46.06 -8.38 8.53
CA ARG A 287 -45.54 -8.64 7.18
C ARG A 287 -46.70 -8.68 6.19
N GLY A 288 -47.08 -7.49 5.70
CA GLY A 288 -47.90 -7.32 4.50
C GLY A 288 -47.11 -7.62 3.23
#